data_AF-A0A661SVD8-F1
#
_entry.id   AF-A0A661SVD8-F1
#
_cell.length_a   1.000
_cell.length_b   1.000
_cell.length_c   1.000
_cell.angle_alpha   90.00
_cell.angle_beta   90.00
_cell.angle_gamma   90.00
#
_symmetry.space_group_name_H-M   'P 1'
#
loop_
_entity.id
_entity.type
_entity.pdbx_description
1 polymer ?
#
loop_
_entity_poly.entity_id
_entity_poly.type
_entity_poly.pdbx_seq_one_letter_code
_entity_poly.pdbx_strand_id
1 'polypeptide(L)'
;MLSKFFSKRTGKENDDVVVYARTIEKRIDEASLDIFREYKRILLKESNIYIVAAVWGAIKDGDLTTEQKEIHARISPVIREALGLLLQNSSNAQQNFAIGYLVRALFISKIIYMAEFYKNLSGNQAHSADDMDMDHQKNNLKDIEPLGHA
;
A
#
# COMPACT_ATOMS: atom_id res chain seq x y z
N MET A 1 -8.42 -55.26 13.59
CA MET A 1 -9.34 -54.19 13.16
C MET A 1 -8.87 -52.88 13.75
N LEU A 2 -9.00 -51.79 12.98
CA LEU A 2 -9.02 -50.37 13.42
C LEU A 2 -7.69 -49.70 13.83
N SER A 3 -6.90 -49.32 12.84
CA SER A 3 -6.06 -48.10 12.92
C SER A 3 -5.85 -47.47 11.53
N LYS A 4 -6.95 -47.11 10.88
CA LYS A 4 -6.96 -46.15 9.79
C LYS A 4 -7.98 -45.11 10.19
N PHE A 5 -7.55 -43.92 10.61
CA PHE A 5 -8.27 -42.63 10.50
C PHE A 5 -7.44 -41.56 11.22
N PHE A 6 -6.24 -41.26 10.72
CA PHE A 6 -5.64 -39.94 10.93
C PHE A 6 -5.67 -39.21 9.59
N SER A 7 -6.62 -38.28 9.53
CA SER A 7 -6.98 -37.43 8.40
C SER A 7 -5.84 -36.46 8.08
N LYS A 8 -5.24 -36.64 6.90
CA LYS A 8 -4.27 -35.74 6.27
C LYS A 8 -5.03 -34.64 5.51
N ARG A 9 -5.60 -33.65 6.21
CA ARG A 9 -6.33 -32.50 5.59
C ARG A 9 -5.73 -31.11 5.85
N THR A 10 -4.67 -30.99 6.65
CA THR A 10 -4.14 -29.67 7.08
C THR A 10 -3.23 -28.96 6.07
N GLY A 11 -2.91 -29.57 4.92
CA GLY A 11 -1.96 -28.99 3.95
C GLY A 11 -2.55 -27.98 2.96
N LYS A 12 -3.80 -28.16 2.52
CA LYS A 12 -4.40 -27.32 1.45
C LYS A 12 -4.90 -25.96 1.94
N GLU A 13 -5.52 -25.90 3.12
CA GLU A 13 -6.12 -24.66 3.64
C GLU A 13 -5.08 -23.58 3.96
N ASN A 14 -3.89 -23.98 4.42
CA ASN A 14 -2.79 -23.04 4.71
C ASN A 14 -2.18 -22.44 3.44
N ASP A 15 -2.06 -23.23 2.37
CA ASP A 15 -1.55 -22.73 1.08
C ASP A 15 -2.49 -21.66 0.50
N ASP A 16 -3.80 -21.87 0.59
CA ASP A 16 -4.81 -20.94 0.07
C ASP A 16 -4.76 -19.57 0.79
N VAL A 17 -4.62 -19.55 2.12
CA VAL A 17 -4.53 -18.31 2.91
C VAL A 17 -3.29 -17.50 2.53
N VAL A 18 -2.14 -18.15 2.36
CA VAL A 18 -0.89 -17.49 1.96
C VAL A 18 -0.98 -16.95 0.54
N VAL A 19 -1.66 -17.66 -0.38
CA VAL A 19 -1.91 -17.16 -1.74
C VAL A 19 -2.76 -15.89 -1.71
N TYR A 20 -3.82 -15.84 -0.90
CA TYR A 20 -4.65 -14.63 -0.78
C TYR A 20 -3.86 -13.44 -0.22
N ALA A 21 -3.10 -13.66 0.86
CA ALA A 21 -2.28 -12.61 1.46
C ALA A 21 -1.27 -12.02 0.45
N ARG A 22 -0.52 -12.88 -0.26
CA ARG A 22 0.43 -12.45 -1.30
C ARG A 22 -0.23 -11.74 -2.47
N THR A 23 -1.44 -12.16 -2.84
CA THR A 23 -2.21 -11.51 -3.91
C THR A 23 -2.61 -10.10 -3.50
N ILE A 24 -3.13 -9.94 -2.28
CA ILE A 24 -3.51 -8.62 -1.74
C ILE A 24 -2.28 -7.73 -1.62
N GLU A 25 -1.20 -8.23 -1.04
CA GLU A 25 0.07 -7.51 -0.88
C GLU A 25 0.57 -6.98 -2.22
N LYS A 26 0.74 -7.87 -3.21
CA LYS A 26 1.19 -7.50 -4.56
C LYS A 26 0.33 -6.40 -5.17
N ARG A 27 -1.00 -6.50 -5.06
CA ARG A 27 -1.92 -5.50 -5.60
C ARG A 27 -1.78 -4.14 -4.93
N ILE A 28 -1.63 -4.13 -3.61
CA ILE A 28 -1.43 -2.90 -2.85
C ILE A 28 -0.09 -2.27 -3.20
N ASP A 29 0.95 -3.07 -3.35
CA ASP A 29 2.30 -2.60 -3.67
C ASP A 29 2.40 -2.01 -5.07
N GLU A 30 1.90 -2.73 -6.08
CA GLU A 30 1.84 -2.25 -7.46
C GLU A 30 1.07 -0.92 -7.53
N ALA A 31 -0.12 -0.86 -6.93
CA ALA A 31 -0.93 0.34 -6.95
C ALA A 31 -0.30 1.52 -6.19
N SER A 32 0.28 1.27 -5.01
CA SER A 32 0.95 2.32 -4.22
C SER A 32 2.16 2.87 -4.97
N LEU A 33 2.96 1.99 -5.56
CA LEU A 33 4.15 2.34 -6.33
C LEU A 33 3.79 3.16 -7.58
N ASP A 34 2.78 2.74 -8.32
CA ASP A 34 2.33 3.44 -9.52
C ASP A 34 1.80 4.84 -9.19
N ILE A 35 1.02 4.96 -8.11
CA ILE A 35 0.54 6.26 -7.62
C ILE A 35 1.71 7.13 -7.20
N PHE A 36 2.66 6.58 -6.46
CA PHE A 36 3.82 7.35 -6.04
C PHE A 36 4.64 7.83 -7.23
N ARG A 37 4.87 6.99 -8.25
CA ARG A 37 5.61 7.36 -9.46
C ARG A 37 4.92 8.47 -10.25
N GLU A 38 3.62 8.31 -10.50
CA GLU A 38 2.81 9.26 -11.28
C GLU A 38 2.70 10.60 -10.56
N TYR A 39 2.37 10.59 -9.28
CA TYR A 39 2.09 11.78 -8.50
C TYR A 39 3.28 12.22 -7.63
N LYS A 40 4.50 11.73 -7.91
CA LYS A 40 5.71 11.96 -7.11
C LYS A 40 5.90 13.44 -6.77
N ARG A 41 5.85 14.30 -7.78
CA ARG A 41 6.10 15.74 -7.62
C ARG A 41 5.15 16.39 -6.63
N ILE A 42 3.86 16.07 -6.68
CA ILE A 42 2.87 16.64 -5.76
C ILE A 42 2.97 16.01 -4.38
N LEU A 43 3.17 14.68 -4.30
CA LEU A 43 3.32 13.96 -3.03
C LEU A 43 4.56 14.39 -2.24
N LEU A 44 5.63 14.80 -2.92
CA LEU A 44 6.83 15.33 -2.26
C LEU A 44 6.69 16.78 -1.81
N LYS A 45 5.79 17.55 -2.42
CA LYS A 45 5.56 18.96 -2.08
C LYS A 45 4.53 19.12 -0.96
N GLU A 46 3.49 18.30 -0.99
CA GLU A 46 2.35 18.40 -0.09
C GLU A 46 2.62 17.77 1.29
N SER A 47 1.80 18.16 2.27
CA SER A 47 1.77 17.53 3.59
C SER A 47 1.19 16.12 3.52
N ASN A 48 1.57 15.25 4.46
CA ASN A 48 1.09 13.86 4.54
C ASN A 48 -0.43 13.74 4.68
N ILE A 49 -1.13 14.79 5.10
CA ILE A 49 -2.61 14.83 5.12
C ILE A 49 -3.22 14.81 3.70
N TYR A 50 -2.46 15.17 2.68
CA TYR A 50 -2.93 15.24 1.30
C TYR A 50 -3.35 13.87 0.77
N ILE A 51 -2.54 12.84 1.02
CA ILE A 51 -2.84 11.48 0.57
C ILE A 51 -3.98 10.85 1.36
N VAL A 52 -4.20 11.27 2.62
CA VAL A 52 -5.34 10.80 3.43
C VAL A 52 -6.65 11.12 2.71
N ALA A 53 -6.85 12.37 2.29
CA ALA A 53 -8.06 12.77 1.57
C ALA A 53 -8.24 12.01 0.24
N ALA A 54 -7.14 11.80 -0.51
CA ALA A 54 -7.16 11.04 -1.76
C ALA A 54 -7.58 9.58 -1.56
N VAL A 55 -7.03 8.90 -0.55
CA VAL A 55 -7.36 7.50 -0.27
C VAL A 55 -8.81 7.35 0.22
N TRP A 56 -9.25 8.26 1.09
CA TRP A 56 -10.63 8.25 1.59
C TRP A 56 -11.65 8.65 0.53
N GLY A 57 -11.26 9.46 -0.45
CA GLY A 57 -12.19 10.02 -1.43
C GLY A 57 -13.09 11.10 -0.83
N ALA A 58 -12.70 11.68 0.30
CA ALA A 58 -13.46 12.72 0.98
C ALA A 58 -12.54 13.61 1.82
N ILE A 59 -12.97 14.86 2.02
CA ILE A 59 -12.39 15.82 2.96
C ILE A 59 -13.53 16.44 3.79
N LYS A 60 -13.23 16.87 5.02
CA LYS A 60 -14.22 17.49 5.92
C LYS A 60 -14.77 18.79 5.35
N ASP A 61 -13.89 19.61 4.79
CA ASP A 61 -14.19 20.94 4.29
C ASP A 61 -13.57 21.12 2.89
N GLY A 62 -14.38 21.54 1.91
CA GLY A 62 -13.95 21.79 0.54
C GLY A 62 -14.05 20.59 -0.39
N ASP A 63 -13.49 20.74 -1.60
CA ASP A 63 -13.48 19.72 -2.64
C ASP A 63 -12.13 19.05 -2.74
N LEU A 64 -12.14 17.76 -3.10
CA LEU A 64 -10.92 17.08 -3.52
C LEU A 64 -10.33 17.75 -4.77
N THR A 65 -9.01 17.88 -4.81
CA THR A 65 -8.29 18.29 -6.02
C THR A 65 -8.48 17.25 -7.14
N THR A 66 -8.18 17.65 -8.38
CA THR A 66 -8.22 16.74 -9.53
C THR A 66 -7.32 15.52 -9.29
N GLU A 67 -6.10 15.73 -8.82
CA GLU A 67 -5.15 14.66 -8.54
C GLU A 67 -5.63 13.76 -7.40
N GLN A 68 -6.25 14.30 -6.35
CA GLN A 68 -6.84 13.49 -5.27
C GLN A 68 -7.98 12.60 -5.78
N LYS A 69 -8.83 13.13 -6.67
CA LYS A 69 -9.91 12.36 -7.31
C LYS A 69 -9.35 11.25 -8.19
N GLU A 70 -8.30 11.52 -8.95
CA GLU A 70 -7.64 10.52 -9.80
C GLU A 70 -6.96 9.43 -8.97
N ILE A 71 -6.23 9.81 -7.91
CA ILE A 71 -5.64 8.86 -6.97
C ILE A 71 -6.75 7.99 -6.35
N HIS A 72 -7.85 8.60 -5.89
CA HIS A 72 -8.99 7.85 -5.36
C HIS A 72 -9.53 6.85 -6.37
N ALA A 73 -9.73 7.28 -7.62
CA ALA A 73 -10.24 6.43 -8.69
C ALA A 73 -9.33 5.23 -8.99
N ARG A 74 -8.01 5.36 -8.80
CA ARG A 74 -7.03 4.27 -8.97
C ARG A 74 -6.99 3.33 -7.76
N ILE A 75 -7.07 3.85 -6.53
CA ILE A 75 -7.00 3.04 -5.30
C ILE A 75 -8.30 2.29 -5.03
N SER A 76 -9.45 2.93 -5.27
CA SER A 76 -10.76 2.43 -4.89
C SER A 76 -11.08 1.02 -5.45
N PRO A 77 -10.78 0.69 -6.72
CA PRO A 77 -10.89 -0.68 -7.23
C PRO A 77 -10.03 -1.69 -6.48
N VAL A 78 -8.79 -1.34 -6.13
CA VAL A 78 -7.86 -2.23 -5.44
C VAL A 78 -8.31 -2.49 -3.99
N ILE A 79 -8.83 -1.47 -3.31
CA ILE A 79 -9.48 -1.65 -2.00
C ILE A 79 -10.66 -2.63 -2.11
N ARG A 80 -11.51 -2.48 -3.14
CA ARG A 80 -12.66 -3.37 -3.34
C ARG A 80 -12.21 -4.82 -3.61
N GLU A 81 -11.17 -5.01 -4.41
CA GLU A 81 -10.57 -6.33 -4.66
C GLU A 81 -10.04 -6.96 -3.36
N ALA A 82 -9.23 -6.21 -2.60
CA ALA A 82 -8.70 -6.68 -1.32
C ALA A 82 -9.81 -7.05 -0.32
N LEU A 83 -10.85 -6.24 -0.23
CA LEU A 83 -12.02 -6.53 0.60
C LEU A 83 -12.77 -7.78 0.13
N GLY A 84 -12.93 -7.97 -1.18
CA GLY A 84 -13.54 -9.18 -1.73
C GLY A 84 -12.77 -10.45 -1.37
N LEU A 85 -11.43 -10.38 -1.32
CA LEU A 85 -10.59 -11.49 -0.92
C LEU A 85 -10.58 -11.74 0.60
N LEU A 86 -10.72 -10.70 1.42
CA LEU A 86 -10.69 -10.82 2.89
C LEU A 86 -12.05 -11.20 3.51
N LEU A 87 -13.15 -10.88 2.85
CA LEU A 87 -14.51 -10.97 3.41
C LEU A 87 -15.31 -12.16 2.86
N GLN A 88 -14.63 -13.27 2.52
CA GLN A 88 -15.22 -14.40 1.77
C GLN A 88 -16.46 -15.05 2.42
N ASN A 89 -16.74 -14.81 3.71
CA ASN A 89 -17.94 -15.30 4.40
C ASN A 89 -18.55 -14.21 5.30
N SER A 90 -19.86 -13.97 5.11
CA SER A 90 -20.78 -13.13 5.90
C SER A 90 -20.12 -12.19 6.93
N SER A 91 -19.56 -11.08 6.45
CA SER A 91 -19.06 -10.03 7.32
C SER A 91 -20.16 -9.01 7.59
N ASN A 92 -20.35 -8.65 8.86
CA ASN A 92 -21.25 -7.56 9.23
C ASN A 92 -20.65 -6.20 8.79
N ALA A 93 -21.49 -5.16 8.75
CA ALA A 93 -21.07 -3.84 8.29
C ALA A 93 -19.89 -3.27 9.09
N GLN A 94 -19.80 -3.60 10.39
CA GLN A 94 -18.72 -3.16 11.27
C GLN A 94 -17.38 -3.79 10.88
N GLN A 95 -17.36 -5.09 10.57
CA GLN A 95 -16.17 -5.78 10.12
C GLN A 95 -15.71 -5.29 8.74
N ASN A 96 -16.66 -5.04 7.82
CA ASN A 96 -16.37 -4.46 6.51
C ASN A 96 -15.71 -3.09 6.64
N PHE A 97 -16.24 -2.26 7.53
CA PHE A 97 -15.66 -0.96 7.81
C PHE A 97 -14.27 -1.08 8.43
N ALA A 98 -14.08 -1.93 9.44
CA ALA A 98 -12.81 -2.09 10.13
C ALA A 98 -11.71 -2.61 9.19
N ILE A 99 -12.00 -3.64 8.40
CA ILE A 99 -11.03 -4.18 7.42
C ILE A 99 -10.78 -3.14 6.32
N GLY A 100 -11.82 -2.47 5.83
CA GLY A 100 -11.68 -1.40 4.85
C GLY A 100 -10.87 -0.21 5.35
N TYR A 101 -10.95 0.10 6.64
CA TYR A 101 -10.12 1.10 7.29
C TYR A 101 -8.65 0.66 7.29
N LEU A 102 -8.35 -0.58 7.66
CA LEU A 102 -6.98 -1.12 7.69
C LEU A 102 -6.34 -1.13 6.30
N VAL A 103 -7.06 -1.57 5.28
CA VAL A 103 -6.56 -1.56 3.89
C VAL A 103 -6.25 -0.13 3.43
N ARG A 104 -7.14 0.84 3.72
CA ARG A 104 -6.90 2.26 3.42
C ARG A 104 -5.69 2.80 4.17
N ALA A 105 -5.56 2.48 5.46
CA ALA A 105 -4.43 2.89 6.27
C ALA A 105 -3.11 2.36 5.73
N LEU A 106 -3.09 1.14 5.17
CA LEU A 106 -1.92 0.55 4.53
C LEU A 106 -1.50 1.29 3.25
N PHE A 107 -2.46 1.70 2.42
CA PHE A 107 -2.18 2.57 1.26
C PHE A 107 -1.56 3.91 1.70
N ILE A 108 -2.20 4.55 2.69
CA ILE A 108 -1.73 5.82 3.24
C ILE A 108 -0.30 5.68 3.76
N SER A 109 -0.02 4.66 4.58
CA SER A 109 1.30 4.47 5.18
C SER A 109 2.38 4.16 4.17
N LYS A 110 2.13 3.29 3.17
CA LYS A 110 3.10 3.00 2.11
C LYS A 110 3.44 4.24 1.27
N ILE A 111 2.43 5.02 0.89
CA ILE A 111 2.65 6.23 0.07
C ILE A 111 3.37 7.31 0.87
N ILE A 112 2.99 7.54 2.14
CA ILE A 112 3.72 8.45 3.04
C ILE A 112 5.16 7.99 3.21
N TYR A 113 5.40 6.70 3.46
CA TYR A 113 6.73 6.15 3.61
C TYR A 113 7.60 6.45 2.37
N MET A 114 7.10 6.20 1.16
CA MET A 114 7.81 6.54 -0.07
C MET A 114 8.07 8.04 -0.20
N ALA A 115 7.08 8.89 0.10
CA ALA A 115 7.25 10.34 0.03
C ALA A 115 8.32 10.85 1.01
N GLU A 116 8.24 10.45 2.28
CA GLU A 116 9.19 10.85 3.32
C GLU A 116 10.59 10.29 3.08
N PHE A 117 10.69 9.04 2.63
CA PHE A 117 11.97 8.46 2.24
C PHE A 117 12.67 9.29 1.16
N TYR A 118 11.95 9.70 0.11
CA TYR A 118 12.51 10.52 -0.95
C TYR A 118 12.80 11.97 -0.50
N LYS A 119 11.96 12.57 0.35
CA LYS A 119 12.26 13.89 0.95
C LYS A 119 13.58 13.84 1.73
N ASN A 120 13.79 12.78 2.51
CA ASN A 120 15.01 12.59 3.30
C ASN A 120 16.24 12.32 2.43
N LEU A 121 16.11 11.55 1.34
CA LEU A 121 17.20 11.36 0.38
C LEU A 121 17.63 12.69 -0.27
N SER A 122 16.67 13.50 -0.71
CA SER A 122 16.97 14.81 -1.31
C SER A 122 17.52 15.82 -0.29
N GLY A 123 17.07 15.77 0.96
CA GLY A 123 17.61 16.58 2.05
C GLY A 123 19.05 16.22 2.41
N ASN A 124 19.40 14.92 2.41
CA ASN A 124 20.78 14.48 2.62
C ASN A 124 21.70 14.84 1.46
N GLN A 125 21.23 14.80 0.20
CA GLN A 125 22.04 15.24 -0.95
C GLN A 125 22.33 16.74 -0.93
N ALA A 126 21.43 17.57 -0.39
CA ALA A 126 21.66 19.02 -0.26
C ALA A 126 22.73 19.38 0.79
N HIS A 127 23.03 18.48 1.74
CA HIS A 127 24.11 18.64 2.72
C HIS A 127 25.44 18.01 2.29
N SER A 128 25.45 17.26 1.19
CA SER A 128 26.65 16.59 0.66
C SER A 128 27.19 17.22 -0.62
N ALA A 129 26.60 18.32 -1.10
CA ALA A 129 27.03 19.02 -2.31
C ALA A 129 28.35 19.83 -2.17
N ASP A 130 29.05 19.69 -1.03
CA ASP A 130 30.43 20.15 -0.87
C ASP A 130 31.47 19.05 -1.10
N ASP A 131 31.08 17.78 -1.29
CA ASP A 131 32.01 16.69 -1.60
C ASP A 131 31.70 16.02 -2.94
N MET A 132 32.74 15.95 -3.77
CA MET A 132 32.74 15.63 -5.19
C MET A 132 32.35 14.18 -5.56
N ASP A 133 31.80 14.11 -6.78
CA ASP A 133 31.93 13.06 -7.80
C ASP A 133 31.17 11.72 -7.72
N MET A 134 30.37 11.53 -8.79
CA MET A 134 30.17 10.30 -9.57
C MET A 134 29.77 9.02 -8.84
N ASP A 135 28.45 8.76 -8.75
CA ASP A 135 27.93 7.52 -9.35
C ASP A 135 26.44 7.61 -9.69
N HIS A 136 26.08 7.06 -10.84
CA HIS A 136 24.71 6.91 -11.32
C HIS A 136 23.99 5.81 -10.53
N GLN A 137 23.68 6.04 -9.26
CA GLN A 137 22.82 5.14 -8.52
C GLN A 137 21.37 5.38 -8.93
N LYS A 138 20.93 4.62 -9.96
CA LYS A 138 19.51 4.38 -10.23
C LYS A 138 18.91 3.74 -8.98
N ASN A 139 18.40 4.57 -8.07
CA ASN A 139 17.65 4.15 -6.89
C ASN A 139 16.39 3.42 -7.37
N ASN A 140 16.49 2.10 -7.46
CA ASN A 140 15.45 1.23 -7.94
C ASN A 140 14.40 1.10 -6.83
N LEU A 141 13.17 1.50 -7.10
CA LEU A 141 12.08 1.48 -6.12
C LEU A 141 11.82 0.09 -5.51
N LYS A 142 12.29 -0.97 -6.17
CA LYS A 142 12.24 -2.35 -5.68
C LYS A 142 13.07 -2.59 -4.42
N ASP A 143 14.09 -1.76 -4.15
CA ASP A 143 14.99 -1.93 -3.00
C ASP A 143 14.50 -1.18 -1.74
N ILE A 144 13.31 -0.55 -1.82
CA ILE A 144 12.74 0.33 -0.80
C ILE A 144 11.37 -0.19 -0.33
N GLU A 145 10.94 -1.37 -0.76
CA GLU A 145 9.75 -1.99 -0.19
C GLU A 145 10.04 -2.33 1.28
N PRO A 146 9.18 -1.93 2.24
CA PRO A 146 9.33 -2.39 3.60
C PRO A 146 9.22 -3.91 3.58
N LEU A 147 10.32 -4.59 3.91
CA LEU A 147 10.41 -6.04 4.01
C LEU A 147 9.48 -6.52 5.14
N GLY A 148 8.19 -6.59 4.85
CA GLY A 148 7.16 -7.18 5.68
C GLY A 148 7.27 -8.69 5.65
N HIS A 149 8.44 -9.23 5.99
CA HIS A 149 8.60 -10.65 6.23
C HIS A 149 8.24 -10.90 7.70
N ALA A 150 6.95 -11.15 7.94
CA ALA A 150 6.46 -11.76 9.18
C ALA A 150 6.05 -13.21 8.91
#